data_AF-A0A4S4HPZ3-F1
#
_entry.id   AF-A0A4S4HPZ3-F1
#
_cell.length_a   1.000
_cell.length_b   1.000
_cell.length_c   1.000
_cell.angle_alpha   90.00
_cell.angle_beta   90.00
_cell.angle_gamma   90.00
#
_symmetry.space_group_name_H-M   'P 1'
#
loop_
_entity.id
_entity.type
_entity.pdbx_description
1 polymer ?
#
loop_
_entity_poly.entity_id
_entity_poly.type
_entity_poly.pdbx_seq_one_letter_code
_entity_poly.pdbx_strand_id
1 'polypeptide(L)'
;MGISTILLIIIGLGIGGYFIEQLLRRKLNMEKRGFFGYKHVNSLHVKLEIGLIIIYVISSCYYMFKFENAKMAYVMFTYLGISWTLRAWMEWKYDRKSKEYILSITGMVSFILMLSILFYFVPPAV
;
A
#
# COMPACT_ATOMS: atom_id res chain seq x y z
N MET A 1 -5.40 -22.76 6.40
CA MET A 1 -4.42 -22.04 7.25
C MET A 1 -5.15 -21.48 8.46
N GLY A 2 -4.56 -21.52 9.66
CA GLY A 2 -5.19 -20.90 10.84
C GLY A 2 -5.11 -19.37 10.77
N ILE A 3 -6.04 -18.66 11.41
CA ILE A 3 -5.95 -17.20 11.55
C ILE A 3 -4.61 -16.81 12.19
N SER A 4 -4.15 -17.59 13.18
CA SER A 4 -2.87 -17.38 13.86
C SER A 4 -1.67 -17.43 12.91
N THR A 5 -1.66 -18.32 11.91
CA THR A 5 -0.55 -18.41 10.94
C THR A 5 -0.54 -17.23 9.97
N ILE A 6 -1.72 -16.72 9.58
CA ILE A 6 -1.84 -15.52 8.74
C ILE A 6 -1.32 -14.29 9.50
N LEU A 7 -1.71 -14.15 10.77
CA LEU A 7 -1.24 -13.07 11.64
C LEU A 7 0.28 -13.10 11.82
N LEU A 8 0.88 -14.29 12.02
CA LEU A 8 2.33 -14.43 12.12
C LEU A 8 3.06 -13.99 10.85
N ILE A 9 2.53 -14.32 9.65
CA ILE A 9 3.10 -13.86 8.38
C ILE A 9 3.03 -12.34 8.28
N ILE A 10 1.88 -11.73 8.59
CA ILE A 10 1.70 -10.28 8.53
C ILE A 10 2.65 -9.57 9.50
N ILE A 11 2.76 -10.05 10.74
CA ILE A 11 3.66 -9.48 11.75
C ILE A 11 5.12 -9.65 11.32
N GLY A 12 5.52 -10.83 10.86
CA GLY A 12 6.88 -11.10 10.40
C GLY A 12 7.30 -10.20 9.23
N LEU A 13 6.42 -10.04 8.23
CA LEU A 13 6.65 -9.14 7.10
C LEU A 13 6.65 -7.67 7.52
N GLY A 14 5.80 -7.27 8.47
CA GLY A 14 5.78 -5.91 9.02
C GLY A 14 7.09 -5.56 9.72
N ILE A 15 7.62 -6.46 10.53
CA ILE A 15 8.92 -6.31 11.19
C ILE A 15 10.03 -6.24 10.13
N GLY A 16 10.05 -7.17 9.17
CA GLY A 16 11.04 -7.17 8.08
C GLY A 16 11.02 -5.87 7.27
N GLY A 17 9.84 -5.38 6.91
CA GLY A 17 9.65 -4.11 6.20
C GLY A 17 10.20 -2.92 6.99
N TYR A 18 9.96 -2.87 8.30
CA TYR A 18 10.52 -1.83 9.16
C TYR A 18 12.06 -1.83 9.17
N PHE A 19 12.69 -3.01 9.25
CA PHE A 19 14.15 -3.12 9.17
C PHE A 19 14.68 -2.68 7.80
N ILE A 20 14.03 -3.09 6.71
CA ILE A 20 14.40 -2.67 5.35
C ILE A 20 14.31 -1.15 5.21
N GLU A 21 13.23 -0.53 5.71
CA GLU A 21 13.07 0.93 5.72
C GLU A 21 14.24 1.59 6.47
N GLN A 22 14.56 1.11 7.67
CA GLN A 22 15.65 1.67 8.48
C GLN A 22 17.01 1.54 7.79
N LEU A 23 17.26 0.40 7.13
CA LEU A 23 18.48 0.17 6.34
C LEU A 23 18.57 1.10 5.13
N LEU A 24 17.48 1.26 4.38
CA LEU A 24 17.43 2.18 3.23
C LEU A 24 17.65 3.63 3.67
N ARG A 25 17.01 4.07 4.76
CA ARG A 25 17.19 5.43 5.29
C ARG A 25 18.65 5.71 5.66
N ARG A 26 19.31 4.74 6.32
CA ARG A 26 20.75 4.84 6.65
C ARG A 26 21.63 4.87 5.40
N LYS A 27 21.38 3.98 4.43
CA LYS A 27 22.17 3.89 3.19
C LYS A 27 22.03 5.15 2.32
N LEU A 28 20.86 5.76 2.34
CA LEU A 28 20.53 6.93 1.51
C LEU A 28 20.78 8.27 2.22
N ASN A 29 21.23 8.26 3.49
CA ASN A 29 21.39 9.44 4.35
C ASN A 29 20.14 10.32 4.37
N MET A 30 19.00 9.71 4.64
CA MET A 30 17.70 10.38 4.64
C MET A 30 17.18 10.60 6.05
N GLU A 31 16.69 11.80 6.32
CA GLU A 31 15.94 12.08 7.54
C GLU A 31 14.56 11.46 7.49
N LYS A 32 14.05 11.07 8.67
CA LYS A 32 12.72 10.52 8.79
C LYS A 32 11.67 11.62 8.58
N ARG A 33 10.90 11.54 7.49
CA ARG A 33 9.83 12.51 7.21
C ARG A 33 8.47 12.01 7.71
N GLY A 34 7.86 12.73 8.64
CA GLY A 34 6.48 12.50 9.09
C GLY A 34 6.20 11.17 9.82
N PHE A 35 4.94 10.94 10.16
CA PHE A 35 4.50 9.65 10.70
C PHE A 35 4.39 8.64 9.55
N PHE A 36 5.11 7.52 9.65
CA PHE A 36 5.14 6.46 8.63
C PHE A 36 5.61 6.91 7.22
N GLY A 37 6.42 7.96 7.13
CA GLY A 37 6.94 8.45 5.84
C GLY A 37 5.99 9.33 5.03
N TYR A 38 4.74 9.55 5.49
CA TYR A 38 3.74 10.23 4.68
C TYR A 38 3.88 11.76 4.73
N LYS A 39 4.04 12.37 3.55
CA LYS A 39 3.94 13.81 3.32
C LYS A 39 3.42 14.07 1.92
N HIS A 40 2.44 14.96 1.79
CA HIS A 40 1.99 15.38 0.47
C HIS A 40 3.09 16.16 -0.26
N VAL A 41 3.36 15.79 -1.51
CA VAL A 41 4.41 16.42 -2.31
C VAL A 41 3.94 17.75 -2.91
N ASN A 42 2.65 17.84 -3.22
CA ASN A 42 2.02 19.03 -3.79
C ASN A 42 0.50 19.01 -3.52
N SER A 43 -0.17 20.15 -3.73
CA SER A 43 -1.64 20.26 -3.67
C SER A 43 -2.35 19.32 -4.66
N LEU A 44 -1.73 19.02 -5.80
CA LEU A 44 -2.23 18.02 -6.76
C LEU A 44 -2.28 16.62 -6.16
N HIS A 45 -1.31 16.25 -5.30
CA HIS A 45 -1.30 14.94 -4.64
C HIS A 45 -2.55 14.78 -3.77
N VAL A 46 -2.86 15.81 -2.98
CA VAL A 46 -4.03 15.85 -2.11
C VAL A 46 -5.34 15.76 -2.91
N LYS A 47 -5.46 16.52 -4.01
CA LYS A 47 -6.64 16.46 -4.88
C LYS A 47 -6.85 15.07 -5.49
N LEU A 48 -5.77 14.41 -5.92
CA LEU A 48 -5.84 13.07 -6.49
C LEU A 48 -6.18 12.01 -5.43
N GLU A 49 -5.62 12.09 -4.22
CA GLU A 49 -5.97 11.18 -3.12
C GLU A 49 -7.44 11.34 -2.71
N ILE A 50 -7.95 12.57 -2.61
CA ILE A 50 -9.39 12.82 -2.34
C ILE A 50 -10.25 12.26 -3.47
N GLY A 51 -9.87 12.49 -4.73
CA GLY A 51 -10.57 11.94 -5.89
C GLY A 51 -10.62 10.41 -5.87
N LEU A 52 -9.51 9.75 -5.53
CA LEU A 52 -9.44 8.30 -5.39
C LEU A 52 -10.34 7.79 -4.26
N ILE A 53 -10.41 8.47 -3.13
CA ILE A 53 -11.31 8.11 -2.02
C ILE A 53 -12.77 8.18 -2.47
N ILE A 54 -13.17 9.24 -3.16
CA ILE A 54 -14.55 9.40 -3.66
C ILE A 54 -14.90 8.27 -4.64
N ILE A 55 -14.01 7.98 -5.60
CA ILE A 55 -14.21 6.88 -6.56
C ILE A 55 -14.31 5.54 -5.84
N TYR A 56 -13.46 5.31 -4.84
CA TYR A 56 -13.50 4.09 -4.02
C TYR A 56 -14.83 3.92 -3.29
N VAL A 57 -15.36 4.97 -2.66
CA VAL A 57 -16.65 4.91 -1.95
C VAL A 57 -17.78 4.60 -2.92
N ILE A 58 -17.87 5.32 -4.04
CA ILE A 58 -18.93 5.12 -5.04
C ILE A 58 -18.86 3.70 -5.63
N SER A 59 -17.68 3.24 -6.03
CA SER A 59 -17.49 1.90 -6.59
C SER A 59 -17.77 0.80 -5.57
N SER A 60 -17.39 1.00 -4.31
CA SER A 60 -17.69 0.06 -3.22
C SER A 60 -19.18 -0.06 -2.96
N CYS A 61 -19.90 1.08 -2.88
CA CYS A 61 -21.36 1.07 -2.75
C CYS A 61 -22.01 0.33 -3.92
N TYR A 62 -21.64 0.67 -5.16
CA TYR A 62 -22.17 -0.01 -6.35
C TYR A 62 -21.92 -1.53 -6.32
N TYR A 63 -20.70 -1.94 -5.92
CA TYR A 63 -20.33 -3.34 -5.85
C TYR A 63 -21.13 -4.12 -4.79
N MET A 64 -21.36 -3.52 -3.61
CA MET A 64 -22.20 -4.11 -2.56
C MET A 64 -23.65 -4.32 -3.00
N PHE A 65 -24.24 -3.33 -3.67
CA PHE A 65 -25.65 -3.43 -4.08
C PHE A 65 -25.86 -4.40 -5.24
N LYS A 66 -24.85 -4.60 -6.10
CA LYS A 66 -24.98 -5.44 -7.28
C LYS A 66 -24.67 -6.92 -7.03
N PHE A 67 -23.79 -7.22 -6.08
CA PHE A 67 -23.31 -8.58 -5.84
C PHE A 67 -23.57 -9.01 -4.39
N GLU A 68 -24.50 -9.96 -4.21
CA GLU A 68 -24.89 -10.49 -2.90
C GLU A 68 -23.72 -11.18 -2.16
N ASN A 69 -22.76 -11.75 -2.90
CA ASN A 69 -21.52 -12.34 -2.38
C ASN A 69 -20.29 -11.48 -2.70
N ALA A 70 -20.41 -10.15 -2.61
CA ALA A 70 -19.32 -9.22 -2.85
C ALA A 70 -18.12 -9.50 -1.93
N LYS A 71 -17.00 -9.92 -2.52
CA LYS A 71 -15.73 -10.12 -1.78
C LYS A 71 -15.03 -8.76 -1.58
N MET A 72 -15.48 -8.01 -0.58
CA MET A 72 -15.02 -6.62 -0.31
C MET A 72 -13.51 -6.48 -0.07
N ALA A 73 -12.85 -7.57 0.35
CA ALA A 73 -11.39 -7.62 0.47
C ALA A 73 -10.70 -7.23 -0.85
N TYR A 74 -11.20 -7.68 -2.01
CA TYR A 74 -10.58 -7.34 -3.30
C TYR A 74 -10.70 -5.85 -3.61
N VAL A 75 -11.86 -5.24 -3.32
CA VAL A 75 -12.09 -3.81 -3.55
C VAL A 75 -11.18 -2.96 -2.66
N MET A 76 -10.99 -3.38 -1.40
CA MET A 76 -10.05 -2.74 -0.49
C MET A 76 -8.59 -2.88 -0.97
N PHE A 77 -8.18 -4.07 -1.38
CA PHE A 77 -6.82 -4.31 -1.85
C PHE A 77 -6.49 -3.57 -3.16
N THR A 78 -7.44 -3.48 -4.10
CA THR A 78 -7.25 -2.69 -5.32
C THR A 78 -7.11 -1.21 -5.01
N TYR A 79 -7.92 -0.67 -4.11
CA TYR A 79 -7.79 0.72 -3.65
C TYR A 79 -6.43 0.99 -3.01
N LEU A 80 -6.00 0.13 -2.07
CA LEU A 80 -4.69 0.28 -1.42
C LEU A 80 -3.55 0.23 -2.42
N GLY A 81 -3.60 -0.68 -3.39
CA GLY A 81 -2.62 -0.79 -4.47
C GLY A 81 -2.54 0.47 -5.33
N ILE A 82 -3.69 1.00 -5.77
CA ILE A 82 -3.75 2.23 -6.58
C ILE A 82 -3.26 3.44 -5.78
N SER A 83 -3.69 3.59 -4.52
CA SER A 83 -3.28 4.68 -3.64
C SER A 83 -1.75 4.69 -3.43
N TRP A 84 -1.15 3.53 -3.15
CA TRP A 84 0.30 3.42 -3.00
C TRP A 84 1.06 3.68 -4.30
N THR A 85 0.53 3.21 -5.43
CA THR A 85 1.11 3.49 -6.75
C THR A 85 1.10 4.97 -7.05
N LEU A 86 -0.03 5.66 -6.81
CA LEU A 86 -0.16 7.10 -6.97
C LEU A 86 0.89 7.83 -6.13
N ARG A 87 1.03 7.46 -4.86
CA ARG A 87 2.01 8.06 -3.94
C ARG A 87 3.44 7.90 -4.45
N ALA A 88 3.85 6.68 -4.78
CA ALA A 88 5.17 6.39 -5.32
C ALA A 88 5.45 7.18 -6.61
N TRP A 89 4.47 7.28 -7.50
CA TRP A 89 4.57 8.04 -8.73
C TRP A 89 4.68 9.56 -8.48
N MET A 90 3.89 10.11 -7.56
CA MET A 90 3.93 11.52 -7.19
C MET A 90 5.28 11.89 -6.56
N GLU A 91 5.81 11.06 -5.66
CA GLU A 91 7.13 11.26 -5.05
C GLU A 91 8.24 11.17 -6.09
N TRP A 92 8.18 10.20 -7.00
CA TRP A 92 9.17 10.07 -8.07
C TRP A 92 9.17 11.26 -9.03
N LYS A 93 7.98 11.74 -9.40
CA LYS A 93 7.82 12.82 -10.38
C LYS A 93 8.10 14.20 -9.80
N TYR A 94 7.67 14.48 -8.56
CA TYR A 94 7.69 15.82 -7.99
C TYR A 94 8.73 16.02 -6.87
N ASP A 95 9.21 14.96 -6.19
CA ASP A 95 10.25 15.05 -5.14
C ASP A 95 11.36 14.02 -5.33
N ARG A 96 11.94 13.99 -6.54
CA ARG A 96 13.02 13.05 -6.88
C ARG A 96 14.28 13.26 -6.05
N LYS A 97 14.52 14.48 -5.55
CA LYS A 97 15.71 14.83 -4.75
C LYS A 97 15.69 14.21 -3.36
N SER A 98 14.51 14.10 -2.73
CA SER A 98 14.41 13.44 -1.42
C SER A 98 14.62 11.93 -1.50
N LYS A 99 14.42 11.34 -2.69
CA LYS A 99 14.44 9.90 -2.99
C LYS A 99 13.51 9.05 -2.09
N GLU A 100 12.54 9.68 -1.42
CA GLU A 100 11.49 8.99 -0.65
C GLU A 100 10.68 8.04 -1.54
N TYR A 101 10.61 8.31 -2.84
CA TYR A 101 10.01 7.40 -3.82
C TYR A 101 10.64 6.00 -3.78
N ILE A 102 11.92 5.85 -3.40
CA ILE A 102 12.59 4.55 -3.28
C ILE A 102 11.97 3.75 -2.13
N LEU A 103 11.68 4.42 -1.01
CA LEU A 103 11.00 3.82 0.14
C LEU A 103 9.56 3.45 -0.23
N SER A 104 8.82 4.34 -0.89
CA SER A 104 7.46 4.07 -1.34
C SER A 104 7.38 2.91 -2.36
N ILE A 105 8.31 2.83 -3.31
CA ILE A 105 8.42 1.70 -4.25
C ILE A 105 8.79 0.41 -3.50
N THR A 106 9.75 0.47 -2.57
CA THR A 106 10.15 -0.71 -1.78
C THR A 106 8.99 -1.23 -0.92
N GLY A 107 8.23 -0.31 -0.32
CA GLY A 107 6.98 -0.63 0.37
C GLY A 107 5.99 -1.32 -0.56
N MET A 108 5.73 -0.72 -1.73
CA MET A 108 4.82 -1.28 -2.74
C MET A 108 5.22 -2.70 -3.18
N VAL A 109 6.50 -2.94 -3.46
CA VAL A 109 7.01 -4.28 -3.79
C VAL A 109 6.79 -5.25 -2.63
N SER A 110 7.07 -4.81 -1.40
CA SER A 110 6.86 -5.63 -0.19
C SER A 110 5.39 -6.00 0.01
N PHE A 111 4.47 -5.07 -0.28
CA PHE A 111 3.03 -5.30 -0.21
C PHE A 111 2.54 -6.29 -1.28
N ILE A 112 3.04 -6.18 -2.51
CA ILE A 112 2.72 -7.14 -3.58
C ILE A 112 3.23 -8.54 -3.20
N LEU A 113 4.47 -8.64 -2.70
CA LEU A 113 5.03 -9.91 -2.23
C LEU A 113 4.19 -10.52 -1.10
N MET A 114 3.76 -9.70 -0.14
CA MET A 114 2.86 -10.13 0.93
C MET A 114 1.55 -10.70 0.36
N LEU A 115 0.92 -10.00 -0.59
CA LEU A 115 -0.30 -10.49 -1.24
C LEU A 115 -0.05 -11.79 -1.99
N SER A 116 1.03 -11.91 -2.76
CA SER A 116 1.37 -13.14 -3.47
C SER A 116 1.56 -14.33 -2.53
N ILE A 117 2.24 -14.13 -1.40
CA ILE A 117 2.41 -15.15 -0.36
C ILE A 117 1.05 -15.55 0.23
N LEU A 118 0.20 -14.57 0.58
CA LEU A 118 -1.13 -14.82 1.12
C LEU A 118 -2.00 -15.60 0.13
N PHE A 119 -1.99 -15.25 -1.16
CA PHE A 119 -2.74 -15.97 -2.19
C PHE A 119 -2.21 -17.39 -2.44
N TYR A 120 -0.89 -17.61 -2.32
CA TYR A 120 -0.31 -18.95 -2.44
C TYR A 120 -0.78 -19.89 -1.31
N PHE A 121 -0.83 -19.39 -0.06
CA PHE A 121 -1.24 -20.19 1.10
C PHE A 121 -2.76 -20.23 1.33
N VAL A 122 -3.50 -19.24 0.84
CA VAL A 122 -4.96 -19.14 0.89
C VAL A 122 -5.46 -18.90 -0.53
N PRO A 123 -5.51 -19.95 -1.37
CA PRO A 123 -6.08 -19.82 -2.69
C PRO A 123 -7.54 -19.41 -2.55
N PRO A 124 -8.04 -18.47 -3.38
CA PRO A 124 -9.44 -18.12 -3.36
C PRO A 124 -10.25 -19.37 -3.70
N ALA A 125 -11.26 -19.69 -2.89
CA ALA A 125 -12.20 -20.75 -3.21
C ALA A 125 -12.76 -20.49 -4.62
N VAL A 126 -12.48 -21.43 -5.53
CA VAL A 126 -12.98 -21.47 -6.91
C VAL A 126 -14.45 -21.81 -6.88
#